data_AF-A0A933HN99-F1
#
_entry.id   AF-A0A933HN99-F1
#
_cell.length_a   1.000
_cell.length_b   1.000
_cell.length_c   1.000
_cell.angle_alpha   90.00
_cell.angle_beta   90.00
_cell.angle_gamma   90.00
#
_symmetry.space_group_name_H-M   'P 1'
#
loop_
_entity.id
_entity.type
_entity.pdbx_description
1 polymer ?
#
loop_
_entity_poly.entity_id
_entity_poly.type
_entity_poly.pdbx_seq_one_letter_code
_entity_poly.pdbx_strand_id
1 'polypeptide(L)'
;MNWINYLRADDPRNPLHQVFMNDHYSRHELMVAMDHFLRRRDELSIPRERGDRIAITLRGGDQLPHNLEKRGEGLAFRAEPKARGESFIRILAELTGWEYKSERWTWENWRLYQFTKGSLGGDTGRLNNGTFRTLMSKQPLSFAMTASNTIEYILEEPDQIV
;
A
#
# COMPACT_ATOMS: atom_id res chain seq x y z
N MET A 1 15.79 3.67 15.78
CA MET A 1 16.00 2.43 15.01
C MET A 1 16.29 2.85 13.57
N ASN A 2 17.50 2.65 13.05
CA ASN A 2 17.86 3.09 11.70
C ASN A 2 17.45 2.02 10.70
N TRP A 3 16.45 2.31 9.86
CA TRP A 3 15.88 1.36 8.90
C TRP A 3 16.91 0.91 7.86
N ILE A 4 17.85 1.77 7.53
CA ILE A 4 18.98 1.48 6.65
C ILE A 4 19.83 0.33 7.20
N ASN A 5 20.17 0.40 8.49
CA ASN A 5 20.97 -0.64 9.15
C ASN A 5 20.16 -1.92 9.34
N TYR A 6 18.86 -1.80 9.63
CA TYR A 6 17.96 -2.94 9.76
C TYR A 6 17.82 -3.72 8.43
N LEU A 7 17.65 -3.00 7.32
CA LEU A 7 17.58 -3.57 5.97
C LEU A 7 18.96 -3.96 5.43
N ARG A 8 20.04 -3.78 6.21
CA ARG A 8 21.44 -4.02 5.84
C ARG A 8 21.84 -3.29 4.56
N ALA A 9 21.28 -2.11 4.32
CA ALA A 9 21.59 -1.30 3.15
C ALA A 9 23.02 -0.70 3.22
N ASP A 10 23.68 -0.80 4.37
CA ASP A 10 25.10 -0.49 4.58
C ASP A 10 26.06 -1.60 4.11
N ASP A 11 25.59 -2.84 3.88
CA ASP A 11 26.41 -3.94 3.33
C ASP A 11 26.57 -3.78 1.81
N PRO A 12 27.79 -3.60 1.26
CA PRO A 12 28.02 -3.40 -0.18
C PRO A 12 27.51 -4.52 -1.09
N ARG A 13 27.28 -5.71 -0.54
CA ARG A 13 26.73 -6.86 -1.29
C ARG A 13 25.22 -6.86 -1.35
N ASN A 14 24.56 -6.03 -0.54
CA ASN A 14 23.11 -5.91 -0.53
C ASN A 14 22.67 -5.06 -1.73
N PRO A 15 21.71 -5.50 -2.56
CA PRO A 15 21.18 -4.68 -3.66
C PRO A 15 20.68 -3.31 -3.20
N LEU A 16 20.20 -3.18 -1.97
CA LEU A 16 19.78 -1.91 -1.38
C LEU A 16 20.93 -0.92 -1.17
N HIS A 17 22.16 -1.40 -1.05
CA HIS A 17 23.34 -0.53 -0.95
C HIS A 17 23.55 0.30 -2.20
N GLN A 18 23.34 -0.30 -3.38
CA GLN A 18 23.42 0.42 -4.66
C GLN A 18 22.35 1.51 -4.80
N VAL A 19 21.24 1.39 -4.05
CA VAL A 19 20.13 2.34 -4.09
C VAL A 19 20.31 3.45 -3.05
N PHE A 20 20.70 3.10 -1.81
CA PHE A 20 20.71 4.03 -0.68
C PHE A 20 22.08 4.58 -0.28
N MET A 21 23.17 3.90 -0.65
CA MET A 21 24.55 4.23 -0.27
C MET A 21 25.43 4.57 -1.47
N ASN A 22 24.82 4.87 -2.61
CA ASN A 22 25.57 5.23 -3.80
C ASN A 22 26.18 6.63 -3.65
N ASP A 23 27.51 6.71 -3.70
CA ASP A 23 28.28 7.96 -3.64
C ASP A 23 28.03 8.92 -4.83
N HIS A 24 27.20 8.49 -5.79
CA HIS A 24 26.99 9.20 -7.05
C HIS A 24 26.32 10.57 -6.89
N TYR A 25 25.56 10.82 -5.82
CA TYR A 25 24.80 12.07 -5.66
C TYR A 25 25.37 12.95 -4.55
N SER A 26 25.90 14.11 -4.93
CA SER A 26 26.01 15.22 -3.99
C SER A 26 24.63 15.62 -3.47
N ARG A 27 24.55 16.26 -2.29
CA ARG A 27 23.28 16.76 -1.73
C ARG A 27 22.49 17.62 -2.73
N HIS A 28 23.18 18.42 -3.54
CA HIS A 28 22.56 19.23 -4.57
C HIS A 28 21.91 18.36 -5.66
N GLU A 29 22.63 17.38 -6.19
CA GLU A 29 22.10 16.49 -7.22
C GLU A 29 20.95 15.62 -6.71
N LEU A 30 20.99 15.20 -5.43
CA LEU A 30 19.87 14.51 -4.80
C LEU A 30 18.62 15.39 -4.75
N MET A 31 18.75 16.66 -4.37
CA MET A 31 17.61 17.59 -4.35
C MET A 31 17.02 17.83 -5.74
N VAL A 32 17.88 17.94 -6.77
CA VAL A 32 17.44 18.05 -8.17
C VAL A 32 16.72 16.78 -8.63
N ALA A 33 17.30 15.61 -8.34
CA ALA A 33 16.68 14.32 -8.67
C ALA A 33 15.33 14.13 -7.97
N MET A 34 15.23 14.55 -6.70
CA MET A 34 13.97 14.54 -5.96
C MET A 34 12.94 15.49 -6.57
N ASP A 35 13.29 16.74 -6.89
CA ASP A 35 12.35 17.68 -7.54
C ASP A 35 11.84 17.11 -8.87
N HIS A 36 12.73 16.59 -9.71
CA HIS A 36 12.38 15.96 -10.98
C HIS A 36 11.44 14.75 -10.79
N PHE A 37 11.75 13.87 -9.84
CA PHE A 37 10.90 12.74 -9.49
C PHE A 37 9.51 13.17 -9.02
N LEU A 38 9.44 14.15 -8.10
CA LEU A 38 8.18 14.64 -7.55
C LEU A 38 7.29 15.23 -8.64
N ARG A 39 7.86 16.01 -9.57
CA ARG A 39 7.12 16.57 -10.73
C ARG A 39 6.57 15.48 -11.64
N ARG A 40 7.41 14.52 -12.06
CA ARG A 40 6.98 13.40 -12.92
C ARG A 40 5.92 12.52 -12.27
N ARG A 41 6.01 12.29 -10.96
CA ARG A 41 4.93 11.63 -10.23
C ARG A 41 3.66 12.48 -10.26
N ASP A 42 3.76 13.79 -10.03
CA ASP A 42 2.59 14.65 -9.94
C ASP A 42 1.85 14.77 -11.28
N GLU A 43 2.54 14.64 -12.42
CA GLU A 43 1.95 14.49 -13.77
C GLU A 43 1.01 13.28 -13.89
N LEU A 44 1.20 12.23 -13.08
CA LEU A 44 0.34 11.05 -13.05
C LEU A 44 -0.87 11.20 -12.08
N SER A 45 -0.99 12.35 -11.41
CA SER A 45 -2.07 12.57 -10.44
C SER A 45 -3.38 12.86 -11.15
N ILE A 46 -4.48 12.34 -10.59
CA ILE A 46 -5.84 12.63 -11.03
C ILE A 46 -6.63 13.22 -9.84
N PRO A 47 -7.82 13.81 -10.04
CA PRO A 47 -8.59 14.34 -8.93
C PRO A 47 -8.77 13.31 -7.81
N ARG A 48 -8.29 13.65 -6.60
CA ARG A 48 -8.31 12.82 -5.37
C ARG A 48 -7.33 11.64 -5.34
N GLU A 49 -6.46 11.46 -6.33
CA GLU A 49 -5.38 10.46 -6.32
C GLU A 49 -4.04 11.06 -6.72
N ARG A 50 -3.03 10.88 -5.86
CA ARG A 50 -1.65 11.23 -6.17
C ARG A 50 -1.05 10.17 -7.10
N GLY A 51 -0.14 10.56 -7.98
CA GLY A 51 0.43 9.67 -9.01
C GLY A 51 1.28 8.49 -8.52
N ASP A 52 1.53 8.38 -7.21
CA ASP A 52 2.18 7.23 -6.57
C ASP A 52 1.19 6.23 -5.95
N ARG A 53 -0.12 6.43 -6.14
CA ARG A 53 -1.16 5.52 -5.61
C ARG A 53 -2.31 5.32 -6.59
N ILE A 54 -2.88 4.12 -6.54
CA ILE A 54 -4.17 3.81 -7.17
C ILE A 54 -5.16 3.51 -6.05
N ALA A 55 -6.24 4.28 -5.94
CA ALA A 55 -7.20 4.10 -4.87
C ALA A 55 -8.18 2.95 -5.20
N ILE A 56 -8.28 1.97 -4.30
CA ILE A 56 -9.32 0.93 -4.34
C ILE A 56 -10.26 1.25 -3.18
N THR A 57 -11.33 1.98 -3.46
CA THR A 57 -12.26 2.44 -2.43
C THR A 57 -13.70 2.23 -2.89
N LEU A 58 -14.49 1.55 -2.06
CA LEU A 58 -15.93 1.42 -2.24
C LEU A 58 -16.58 2.71 -1.72
N ARG A 59 -17.27 3.47 -2.58
CA ARG A 59 -18.10 4.61 -2.14
C ARG A 59 -19.57 4.19 -2.20
N GLY A 60 -20.24 4.15 -1.05
CA GLY A 60 -21.70 3.99 -1.00
C GLY A 60 -22.22 2.54 -1.09
N GLY A 61 -21.48 1.57 -0.54
CA GLY A 61 -22.00 0.23 -0.23
C GLY A 61 -21.92 -0.78 -1.36
N ASP A 62 -22.45 -0.48 -2.56
CA ASP A 62 -22.79 -1.54 -3.52
C ASP A 62 -22.15 -1.42 -4.91
N GLN A 63 -21.21 -0.49 -5.10
CA GLN A 63 -20.55 -0.28 -6.40
C GLN A 63 -19.09 -0.72 -6.38
N LEU A 64 -18.66 -1.40 -7.45
CA LEU A 64 -17.26 -1.73 -7.71
C LEU A 64 -16.37 -0.49 -7.53
N PRO A 65 -15.15 -0.63 -6.97
CA PRO A 65 -14.20 0.47 -6.89
C PRO A 65 -13.98 1.11 -8.26
N HIS A 66 -13.90 2.44 -8.34
CA HIS A 66 -13.92 3.17 -9.61
C HIS A 66 -12.75 2.84 -10.53
N ASN A 67 -11.60 2.42 -9.99
CA ASN A 67 -10.43 2.00 -10.75
C ASN A 67 -10.53 0.54 -11.25
N LEU A 68 -11.52 -0.23 -10.81
CA LEU A 68 -11.70 -1.63 -11.17
C LEU A 68 -12.87 -1.85 -12.13
N GLU A 69 -12.78 -2.94 -12.88
CA GLU A 69 -13.83 -3.47 -13.74
C GLU A 69 -13.91 -5.00 -13.60
N LYS A 70 -15.09 -5.57 -13.87
CA LYS A 70 -15.25 -7.02 -13.99
C LYS A 70 -14.72 -7.48 -15.34
N ARG A 71 -13.89 -8.54 -15.33
CA ARG A 71 -13.36 -9.20 -16.52
C ARG A 71 -13.46 -10.72 -16.32
N GLY A 72 -14.45 -11.35 -16.94
CA GLY A 72 -14.76 -12.76 -16.70
C GLY A 72 -15.23 -12.99 -15.26
N GLU A 73 -14.65 -14.00 -14.59
CA GLU A 73 -14.92 -14.33 -13.19
C GLU A 73 -14.10 -13.50 -12.18
N GLY A 74 -13.21 -12.62 -12.65
CA GLY A 74 -12.34 -11.82 -11.79
C GLY A 74 -12.47 -10.32 -12.01
N LEU A 75 -11.68 -9.58 -11.24
CA LEU A 75 -11.51 -8.14 -11.39
C LEU A 75 -10.20 -7.80 -12.07
N ALA A 76 -10.20 -6.69 -12.79
CA ALA A 76 -9.01 -6.09 -13.37
C ALA A 76 -9.02 -4.58 -13.11
N PHE A 77 -7.83 -3.97 -13.12
CA PHE A 77 -7.80 -2.52 -13.28
C PHE A 77 -8.32 -2.14 -14.66
N ARG A 78 -9.05 -1.03 -14.71
CA ARG A 78 -9.35 -0.35 -15.97
C ARG A 78 -8.06 0.05 -16.68
N ALA A 79 -8.15 0.31 -17.98
CA ALA A 79 -6.99 0.66 -18.79
C ALA A 79 -6.23 1.90 -18.27
N GLU A 80 -6.95 2.93 -17.82
CA GLU A 80 -6.35 4.19 -17.35
C GLU A 80 -5.56 4.03 -16.03
N PRO A 81 -6.11 3.45 -14.94
CA PRO A 81 -5.35 3.23 -13.70
C PRO A 81 -4.17 2.29 -13.90
N LYS A 82 -4.33 1.25 -14.74
CA LYS A 82 -3.22 0.37 -15.12
C LYS A 82 -2.11 1.18 -15.78
N ALA A 83 -2.41 1.98 -16.81
CA ALA A 83 -1.42 2.78 -17.52
C ALA A 83 -0.70 3.78 -16.61
N ARG A 84 -1.41 4.38 -15.64
CA ARG A 84 -0.80 5.24 -14.62
C ARG A 84 0.14 4.46 -13.71
N GLY A 85 -0.27 3.30 -13.22
CA GLY A 85 0.57 2.40 -12.42
C GLY A 85 1.84 1.98 -13.15
N GLU A 86 1.72 1.56 -14.41
CA GLU A 86 2.87 1.20 -15.24
C GLU A 86 3.80 2.41 -15.48
N SER A 87 3.24 3.60 -15.72
CA SER A 87 4.03 4.83 -15.87
C SER A 87 4.82 5.17 -14.60
N PHE A 88 4.20 5.01 -13.42
CA PHE A 88 4.90 5.23 -12.15
C PHE A 88 6.05 4.24 -11.95
N ILE A 89 5.84 2.95 -12.25
CA ILE A 89 6.90 1.94 -12.15
C ILE A 89 8.04 2.25 -13.13
N ARG A 90 7.75 2.77 -14.33
CA ARG A 90 8.77 3.21 -15.29
C ARG A 90 9.59 4.40 -14.78
N ILE A 91 8.96 5.38 -14.12
CA ILE A 91 9.68 6.49 -13.47
C ILE A 91 10.67 5.93 -12.44
N LEU A 92 10.26 4.95 -11.61
CA LEU A 92 11.15 4.32 -10.64
C LEU A 92 12.29 3.57 -11.33
N ALA A 93 11.98 2.78 -12.35
CA ALA A 93 12.95 2.03 -13.14
C ALA A 93 14.04 2.93 -13.74
N GLU A 94 13.65 4.07 -14.32
CA GLU A 94 14.60 5.06 -14.86
C GLU A 94 15.49 5.66 -13.78
N LEU A 95 14.97 5.93 -12.58
CA LEU A 95 15.74 6.52 -11.47
C LEU A 95 16.68 5.52 -10.79
N THR A 96 16.30 4.24 -10.72
CA THR A 96 17.10 3.21 -10.07
C THR A 96 18.00 2.44 -11.04
N GLY A 97 17.83 2.64 -12.35
CA GLY A 97 18.45 1.80 -13.38
C GLY A 97 17.88 0.38 -13.45
N TRP A 98 16.75 0.13 -12.78
CA TRP A 98 16.07 -1.16 -12.84
C TRP A 98 15.30 -1.31 -14.15
N GLU A 99 15.03 -2.55 -14.53
CA GLU A 99 14.21 -2.85 -15.70
C GLU A 99 12.78 -3.23 -15.28
N TYR A 100 11.79 -2.50 -15.80
CA TYR A 100 10.39 -2.88 -15.62
C TYR A 100 10.02 -4.07 -16.51
N LYS A 101 9.76 -5.23 -15.89
CA LYS A 101 9.32 -6.47 -16.56
C LYS A 101 7.81 -6.63 -16.48
N SER A 102 7.06 -6.04 -17.42
CA SER A 102 5.58 -6.00 -17.40
C SER A 102 4.91 -7.38 -17.26
N GLU A 103 5.50 -8.42 -17.82
CA GLU A 103 5.04 -9.81 -17.78
C GLU A 103 5.14 -10.46 -16.40
N ARG A 104 5.88 -9.84 -15.47
CA ARG A 104 5.98 -10.27 -14.08
C ARG A 104 4.91 -9.65 -13.19
N TRP A 105 4.08 -8.75 -13.74
CA TRP A 105 3.00 -8.08 -13.03
C TRP A 105 1.66 -8.66 -13.44
N THR A 106 0.77 -8.85 -12.46
CA THR A 106 -0.61 -9.27 -12.69
C THR A 106 -1.53 -8.09 -12.43
N TRP A 107 -2.29 -7.69 -13.42
CA TRP A 107 -3.22 -6.55 -13.36
C TRP A 107 -4.70 -6.96 -13.49
N GLU A 108 -4.96 -8.27 -13.51
CA GLU A 108 -6.27 -8.87 -13.78
C GLU A 108 -6.45 -10.18 -13.00
N ASN A 109 -7.65 -10.75 -13.06
CA ASN A 109 -8.05 -11.97 -12.37
C ASN A 109 -7.94 -11.87 -10.84
N TRP A 110 -8.18 -10.68 -10.30
CA TRP A 110 -8.17 -10.44 -8.86
C TRP A 110 -9.51 -10.78 -8.23
N ARG A 111 -9.46 -11.20 -6.95
CA ARG A 111 -10.63 -11.39 -6.09
C ARG A 111 -10.67 -10.29 -5.06
N LEU A 112 -11.83 -9.69 -4.83
CA LEU A 112 -11.97 -8.62 -3.85
C LEU A 112 -12.58 -9.15 -2.57
N TYR A 113 -11.82 -8.98 -1.49
CA TYR A 113 -12.18 -9.39 -0.13
C TYR A 113 -12.41 -8.15 0.73
N GLN A 114 -13.47 -8.17 1.53
CA GLN A 114 -13.74 -7.13 2.53
C GLN A 114 -13.79 -7.75 3.92
N PHE A 115 -13.15 -7.08 4.87
CA PHE A 115 -13.17 -7.46 6.27
C PHE A 115 -14.00 -6.47 7.07
N THR A 116 -14.80 -6.98 8.00
CA THR A 116 -15.49 -6.12 8.96
C THR A 116 -14.57 -5.79 10.12
N LYS A 117 -14.45 -4.50 10.41
CA LYS A 117 -13.65 -4.01 11.53
C LYS A 117 -14.51 -3.88 12.78
N GLY A 118 -14.15 -4.62 13.82
CA GLY A 118 -14.63 -4.41 15.19
C GLY A 118 -13.81 -3.36 15.93
N SER A 119 -14.36 -2.85 17.03
CA SER A 119 -13.69 -1.93 17.94
C SER A 119 -13.92 -2.34 19.39
N LEU A 120 -12.91 -2.14 20.24
CA LEU A 120 -12.93 -2.36 21.68
C LEU A 120 -12.26 -1.18 22.36
N GLY A 121 -13.04 -0.37 23.07
CA GLY A 121 -12.57 0.89 23.66
C GLY A 121 -13.41 2.08 23.25
N GLY A 122 -13.20 3.23 23.90
CA GLY A 122 -13.98 4.44 23.65
C GLY A 122 -15.49 4.23 23.88
N ASP A 123 -16.31 4.50 22.86
CA ASP A 123 -17.78 4.39 22.92
C ASP A 123 -18.31 2.95 22.95
N THR A 124 -17.46 1.96 22.64
CA THR A 124 -17.85 0.54 22.53
C THR A 124 -17.63 -0.28 23.81
N GLY A 125 -17.07 0.35 24.85
CA GLY A 125 -16.78 -0.28 26.14
C GLY A 125 -15.39 0.07 26.66
N ARG A 126 -15.11 -0.30 27.91
CA ARG A 126 -13.83 0.01 28.56
C ARG A 126 -12.77 -1.03 28.19
N LEU A 127 -11.63 -0.56 27.65
CA LEU A 127 -10.44 -1.40 27.50
C LEU A 127 -9.81 -1.65 28.87
N ASN A 128 -9.67 -2.92 29.23
CA ASN A 128 -8.98 -3.38 30.43
C ASN A 128 -8.46 -4.81 30.19
N ASN A 129 -7.67 -5.35 31.13
CA ASN A 129 -7.09 -6.68 30.99
C ASN A 129 -8.13 -7.79 30.78
N GLY A 130 -9.33 -7.66 31.37
CA GLY A 130 -10.43 -8.60 31.19
C GLY A 130 -10.97 -8.57 29.77
N THR A 131 -11.34 -7.39 29.27
CA THR A 131 -11.87 -7.23 27.90
C THR A 131 -10.83 -7.55 26.84
N PHE A 132 -9.55 -7.25 27.09
CA PHE A 132 -8.44 -7.67 26.23
C PHE A 132 -8.30 -9.19 26.15
N ARG A 133 -8.33 -9.90 27.29
CA ARG A 133 -8.30 -11.38 27.30
C ARG A 133 -9.48 -11.98 26.55
N THR A 134 -10.67 -11.40 26.71
CA THR A 134 -11.86 -11.82 25.96
C THR A 134 -11.70 -11.61 24.46
N LEU A 135 -11.05 -10.52 24.03
CA LEU A 135 -10.72 -10.33 22.61
C LEU A 135 -9.74 -11.41 22.15
N MET A 136 -8.65 -11.65 22.87
CA MET A 136 -7.65 -12.66 22.51
C MET A 136 -8.23 -14.08 22.45
N SER A 137 -9.20 -14.41 23.32
CA SER A 137 -9.86 -15.72 23.27
C SER A 137 -10.73 -15.93 22.03
N LYS A 138 -11.14 -14.84 21.35
CA LYS A 138 -11.82 -14.91 20.05
C LYS A 138 -10.86 -15.12 18.88
N GLN A 139 -9.55 -15.17 19.13
CA GLN A 139 -8.50 -15.38 18.13
C GLN A 139 -8.64 -14.42 16.93
N PRO A 140 -8.51 -13.10 17.17
CA PRO A 140 -8.65 -12.12 16.09
C PRO A 140 -7.59 -12.38 15.01
N LEU A 141 -8.01 -12.32 13.75
CA LEU A 141 -7.13 -12.41 12.58
C LEU A 141 -6.07 -11.29 12.62
N SER A 142 -6.49 -10.09 13.01
CA SER A 142 -5.62 -8.93 13.18
C SER A 142 -6.23 -7.96 14.18
N PHE A 143 -5.39 -7.22 14.90
CA PHE A 143 -5.81 -6.12 15.75
C PHE A 143 -4.69 -5.10 15.94
N ALA A 144 -5.05 -3.84 16.19
CA ALA A 144 -4.12 -2.77 16.46
C ALA A 144 -4.70 -1.79 17.48
N MET A 145 -3.85 -1.23 18.35
CA MET A 145 -4.24 -0.07 19.15
C MET A 145 -4.22 1.18 18.26
N THR A 146 -5.36 1.83 18.11
CA THR A 146 -5.52 3.01 17.23
C THR A 146 -5.62 4.32 18.01
N ALA A 147 -5.89 4.24 19.32
CA ALA A 147 -5.80 5.34 20.27
C ALA A 147 -5.32 4.78 21.63
N SER A 148 -5.02 5.64 22.59
CA SER A 148 -4.51 5.25 23.92
C SER A 148 -5.40 4.25 24.66
N ASN A 149 -6.67 4.14 24.29
CA ASN A 149 -7.66 3.29 24.95
C ASN A 149 -8.60 2.57 23.97
N THR A 150 -8.18 2.35 22.71
CA THR A 150 -9.01 1.68 21.69
C THR A 150 -8.19 0.67 20.90
N ILE A 151 -8.73 -0.54 20.77
CA ILE A 151 -8.24 -1.60 19.88
C ILE A 151 -9.25 -1.78 18.76
N GLU A 152 -8.80 -1.65 17.52
CA GLU A 152 -9.54 -2.11 16.36
C GLU A 152 -9.10 -3.52 16.00
N TYR A 153 -10.04 -4.38 15.60
CA TYR A 153 -9.76 -5.79 15.35
C TYR A 153 -10.64 -6.39 14.26
N ILE A 154 -10.21 -7.52 13.73
CA ILE A 154 -10.94 -8.34 12.76
C ILE A 154 -11.04 -9.74 13.35
N LEU A 155 -12.24 -10.33 13.39
CA LEU A 155 -12.48 -11.67 13.94
C LEU A 155 -12.74 -12.73 12.89
N GLU A 156 -13.25 -12.31 11.74
CA GLU A 156 -13.80 -13.19 10.71
C GLU A 156 -12.87 -13.30 9.51
N GLU A 157 -13.12 -14.34 8.71
CA GLU A 157 -12.64 -14.43 7.34
C GLU A 157 -13.35 -13.37 6.47
N PRO A 158 -12.71 -12.87 5.41
CA PRO A 158 -13.29 -11.80 4.62
C PRO A 158 -14.51 -12.27 3.84
N ASP A 159 -15.49 -11.39 3.69
CA ASP A 159 -16.54 -11.54 2.70
C ASP A 159 -15.94 -11.41 1.29
N GLN A 160 -16.23 -12.38 0.41
CA GLN A 160 -15.95 -12.23 -1.01
C GLN A 160 -17.03 -11.33 -1.62
N ILE A 161 -16.65 -10.15 -2.06
CA ILE A 161 -17.58 -9.19 -2.66
C ILE A 161 -17.82 -9.53 -4.13
N VAL A 162 -16.74 -9.89 -4.84
CA VAL A 162 -16.71 -10.30 -6.25
C VAL A 162 -15.58 -11.30 -6.45
#